data_AF-A0A4Q3R4L5-F1
#
_entry.id   AF-A0A4Q3R4L5-F1
#
_cell.length_a   1.000
_cell.length_b   1.000
_cell.length_c   1.000
_cell.angle_alpha   90.00
_cell.angle_beta   90.00
_cell.angle_gamma   90.00
#
_symmetry.space_group_name_H-M   'P 1'
#
loop_
_entity.id
_entity.type
_entity.pdbx_description
1 polymer ?
#
loop_
_entity_poly.entity_id
_entity_poly.type
_entity_poly.pdbx_seq_one_letter_code
_entity_poly.pdbx_strand_id
1 'polypeptide(L)' 'GVLQRFYKNATGLVLLHIEESKLTAPLKYEPSPSVNELFPHIFGPINTNAVIKIEEIASN' A
#
# COMPACT_ATOMS: atom_id res chain seq x y z
N GLY A 1 -13.05 -0.26 1.27
CA GLY A 1 -11.60 0.00 1.12
C GLY A 1 -10.80 -1.31 1.07
N VAL A 2 -9.49 -1.26 0.81
CA VAL A 2 -8.60 -2.44 0.68
C VAL A 2 -8.55 -3.27 1.99
N LEU A 3 -8.33 -2.62 3.14
CA LEU A 3 -8.24 -3.28 4.45
C LEU A 3 -9.43 -4.21 4.73
N GLN A 4 -10.66 -3.71 4.59
CA GLN A 4 -11.88 -4.47 4.87
C GLN A 4 -12.14 -5.62 3.87
N ARG A 5 -11.65 -5.50 2.63
CA ARG A 5 -11.91 -6.49 1.57
C ARG A 5 -10.92 -7.66 1.60
N PHE A 6 -9.65 -7.38 1.88
CA PHE A 6 -8.57 -8.37 1.72
C PHE A 6 -7.93 -8.84 3.02
N TYR A 7 -8.07 -8.08 4.11
CA TYR A 7 -7.38 -8.35 5.37
C TYR A 7 -8.37 -8.58 6.53
N LYS A 8 -9.59 -8.99 6.22
CA LYS A 8 -10.58 -9.35 7.24
C LYS A 8 -10.03 -10.48 8.11
N ASN A 9 -10.05 -10.29 9.43
CA ASN A 9 -9.53 -11.21 10.45
C ASN A 9 -8.00 -11.42 10.47
N ALA A 10 -7.23 -10.65 9.68
CA ALA A 10 -5.78 -10.68 9.81
C ALA A 10 -5.34 -9.92 11.07
N THR A 11 -4.37 -10.49 11.78
CA THR A 11 -3.79 -9.91 13.01
C THR A 11 -2.33 -9.52 12.75
N GLY A 12 -1.78 -8.65 13.59
CA GLY A 12 -0.39 -8.19 13.45
C GLY A 12 -0.12 -7.40 12.16
N LEU A 13 -1.14 -6.70 11.64
CA LEU A 13 -1.01 -5.87 10.45
C LEU A 13 -0.29 -4.56 10.75
N VAL A 14 0.51 -4.10 9.79
CA VAL A 14 1.08 -2.76 9.78
C VAL A 14 0.67 -2.01 8.52
N LEU A 15 0.42 -0.71 8.66
CA LEU A 15 0.19 0.22 7.57
C LEU A 15 1.46 1.03 7.33
N LEU A 16 1.97 0.97 6.10
CA LEU A 16 3.12 1.74 5.66
C LEU A 16 2.65 2.99 4.92
N HIS A 17 3.06 4.16 5.41
CA HIS A 17 2.87 5.41 4.69
C HIS A 17 4.09 5.63 3.78
N ILE A 18 3.85 5.63 2.47
CA ILE A 18 4.89 5.75 1.45
C ILE A 18 4.89 7.16 0.89
N GLU A 19 6.06 7.79 0.87
CA GLU A 19 6.32 9.04 0.16
C GLU A 19 6.72 8.73 -1.29
N GLU A 20 5.83 9.01 -2.24
CA GLU A 20 6.01 8.63 -3.65
C GLU A 20 7.28 9.24 -4.26
N SER A 21 7.62 10.48 -3.88
CA SER A 21 8.80 11.18 -4.39
C SER A 21 10.14 10.53 -4.01
N LYS A 22 10.14 9.62 -3.03
CA LYS A 22 11.32 8.89 -2.58
C LYS A 22 11.41 7.48 -3.17
N LEU A 23 10.42 7.04 -3.94
CA LEU A 23 10.44 5.73 -4.58
C LEU A 23 11.56 5.66 -5.62
N THR A 24 12.38 4.62 -5.54
CA THR A 24 13.40 4.33 -6.57
C THR A 24 12.84 3.45 -7.68
N ALA A 25 11.78 2.70 -7.40
CA ALA A 25 11.09 1.88 -8.38
C ALA A 25 10.01 2.69 -9.12
N PRO A 26 9.68 2.38 -10.39
CA PRO A 26 8.64 3.08 -11.13
C PRO A 26 7.25 2.93 -10.48
N LEU A 27 6.55 4.04 -10.30
CA LEU A 27 5.16 4.07 -9.85
C LEU A 27 4.26 4.36 -11.06
N LYS A 28 3.22 3.54 -11.26
CA LYS A 28 2.19 3.78 -12.29
C LYS A 28 0.80 3.68 -11.70
N TYR A 29 -0.10 4.49 -12.23
CA TYR A 29 -1.52 4.43 -11.90
C TYR A 29 -2.25 3.68 -13.01
N GLU A 30 -2.80 2.52 -12.68
CA GLU A 30 -3.45 1.63 -13.65
C GLU A 30 -4.85 1.24 -13.17
N PRO A 31 -5.81 0.97 -14.08
CA PRO A 31 -7.15 0.55 -13.70
C PRO A 31 -7.11 -0.73 -12.87
N SER A 32 -7.73 -0.71 -11.69
CA SER A 32 -7.88 -1.93 -10.90
C SER A 32 -8.97 -2.83 -11.51
N PRO A 33 -8.75 -4.14 -11.65
CA PRO A 33 -9.81 -5.05 -12.11
C PRO A 33 -10.98 -5.14 -11.12
N SER A 34 -10.72 -4.82 -9.84
CA SER A 34 -11.68 -4.99 -8.74
C SER A 34 -12.53 -3.75 -8.48
N VAL A 35 -12.08 -2.58 -8.95
CA VAL A 35 -12.74 -1.29 -8.80
C VAL A 35 -12.40 -0.47 -10.03
N ASN A 36 -13.39 0.15 -10.68
CA ASN A 36 -13.19 0.96 -11.89
C ASN A 36 -12.52 2.32 -11.57
N GLU A 37 -11.39 2.27 -10.87
CA GLU A 37 -10.58 3.37 -10.37
C GLU A 37 -9.10 3.06 -10.64
N LEU A 38 -8.28 4.10 -10.80
CA LEU A 38 -6.83 3.95 -10.95
C LEU A 38 -6.20 3.64 -9.59
N PHE A 39 -5.37 2.60 -9.54
CA PHE A 39 -4.61 2.22 -8.35
C PHE A 39 -3.10 2.34 -8.59
N PRO A 40 -2.34 2.80 -7.58
CA PRO A 40 -0.89 2.89 -7.66
C PRO A 40 -0.24 1.49 -7.63
N HIS A 41 0.62 1.21 -8.60
CA HIS A 41 1.43 0.00 -8.71
C HIS A 41 2.91 0.36 -8.74
N ILE A 42 3.68 -0.18 -7.78
CA ILE A 42 5.14 -0.02 -7.70
C ILE A 42 5.79 -1.20 -8.43
N PHE A 43 6.52 -0.93 -9.51
CA PHE A 43 7.17 -1.93 -10.35
C PHE A 43 8.60 -2.22 -9.86
N GLY A 44 8.71 -2.76 -8.66
CA GLY A 44 9.98 -3.10 -8.03
C GLY A 44 9.87 -3.19 -6.50
N PRO A 45 10.99 -3.38 -5.80
CA PRO A 45 10.99 -3.37 -4.34
C PRO A 45 10.65 -1.96 -3.81
N ILE A 46 9.99 -1.92 -2.64
CA ILE A 46 9.82 -0.67 -1.89
C ILE A 46 11.10 -0.43 -1.10
N ASN A 47 11.78 0.66 -1.40
CA ASN A 47 12.97 1.12 -0.67
C ASN A 47 12.57 1.72 0.70
N THR A 48 13.28 1.36 1.77
CA THR A 48 12.88 1.69 3.16
C THR A 48 12.85 3.20 3.45
N ASN A 49 13.70 3.99 2.79
CA ASN A 49 13.70 5.44 2.89
C ASN A 49 12.44 6.12 2.31
N ALA A 50 11.63 5.40 1.52
CA ALA A 50 10.31 5.88 1.09
C ALA A 50 9.22 5.68 2.16
N VAL A 51 9.44 4.84 3.16
CA VAL A 51 8.50 4.65 4.28
C VAL A 51 8.68 5.79 5.28
N ILE A 52 7.69 6.68 5.38
CA ILE A 52 7.75 7.86 6.27
C ILE A 52 7.03 7.67 7.60
N LYS A 53 6.14 6.67 7.69
CA LYS A 53 5.44 6.31 8.93
C LYS A 53 4.98 4.85 8.86
N ILE A 54 4.96 4.20 10.02
CA ILE A 54 4.41 2.86 10.21
C ILE A 54 3.36 2.96 11.32
N GLU A 55 2.19 2.39 11.09
CA GLU A 55 1.12 2.30 12.07
C GLU A 55 0.74 0.83 12.27
N GLU A 56 0.57 0.41 13.52
CA GLU A 56 -0.07 -0.87 13.81
C GLU A 56 -1.57 -0.75 13.56
N ILE A 57 -2.13 -1.72 12.85
CA ILE A 57 -3.58 -1.82 12.67
C ILE A 57 -4.11 -2.78 13.74
N ALA A 58 -4.93 -2.22 14.63
CA ALA A 58 -5.62 -3.01 15.63
C ALA A 58 -6.42 -4.14 14.96
N SER A 59 -6.40 -5.31 15.57
CA SER A 59 -7.26 -6.41 15.13
C SER A 59 -8.72 -6.03 15.38
N ASN A 60 -9.58 -6.19 14.37
CA ASN A 60 -11.02 -5.99 14.49
C ASN A 60 -11.69 -7.13 15.26
#